data_AF-A0A3N5ULI4-F1
#
_entry.id   AF-A0A3N5ULI4-F1
#
_cell.length_a   1.000
_cell.length_b   1.000
_cell.length_c   1.000
_cell.angle_alpha   90.00
_cell.angle_beta   90.00
_cell.angle_gamma   90.00
#
_symmetry.space_group_name_H-M   'P 1'
#
loop_
_entity.id
_entity.type
_entity.pdbx_description
1 polymer ?
#
loop_
_entity_poly.entity_id
_entity_poly.type
_entity_poly.pdbx_seq_one_letter_code
_entity_poly.pdbx_strand_id
1 'polypeptide(L)'
;MANQEQLEILKQGVDVWNKWREEKFQVKIDFKEADLRGAILIGANFEGVDLRRAKLNGADLRGALLNKANLREANLDGTDLRGADFIEAKLNAASLRGANLKGANLHRAYLKGSDLSGAKLEGADLRFSDVSAEYPNRSLYSDVPREYSLQNSPVRNIPSRLRGQLSELVEDRNKFEIIKLPQSEDVLFTAIYPRENKVEEWRTLLVYVHLATVLQDVRQDAQRFKDQIPMPKEVISSTTRITRGTEITIIPSCDGLVFNPDRIVVRWMENYHRADFRFWADKSLATDVAKGQINFYVGPIMVGNLKFAMLFNEPDSQTFREDEIHAVMYRQEDIFVSYSHKDSAIVLACKKAYQALGFNVLIDIETLRSGQLWNEELAHMIDNATIFQLFWSENSKKSKYCKQEWKHALKRNTQGFIRPLYWQKPITKPPRELSKYHFEYVEF
;
A
#
# COMPACT_ATOMS: atom_id res chain seq x y z
N MET A 1 -3.78 -29.08 19.74
CA MET A 1 -4.88 -29.43 18.84
C MET A 1 -5.66 -28.17 18.52
N ALA A 2 -5.94 -27.97 17.24
CA ALA A 2 -6.68 -26.83 16.73
C ALA A 2 -8.08 -26.76 17.34
N ASN A 3 -8.59 -25.54 17.48
CA ASN A 3 -9.98 -25.32 17.87
C ASN A 3 -10.91 -25.69 16.70
N GLN A 4 -11.75 -26.71 16.91
CA GLN A 4 -12.59 -27.25 15.85
C GLN A 4 -13.66 -26.26 15.38
N GLU A 5 -14.25 -25.47 16.27
CA GLU A 5 -15.26 -24.47 15.92
C GLU A 5 -14.66 -23.39 15.00
N GLN A 6 -13.46 -22.91 15.33
CA GLN A 6 -12.73 -21.95 14.50
C GLN A 6 -12.36 -22.54 13.13
N LEU A 7 -12.01 -23.83 13.09
CA LEU A 7 -11.69 -24.51 11.85
C LEU A 7 -12.92 -24.72 10.96
N GLU A 8 -14.08 -25.01 11.54
CA GLU A 8 -15.34 -25.11 10.79
C GLU A 8 -15.77 -23.75 10.22
N ILE A 9 -15.48 -22.64 10.90
CA ILE A 9 -15.68 -21.29 10.34
C ILE A 9 -14.76 -21.07 9.14
N LEU A 10 -13.48 -21.42 9.25
CA LEU A 10 -12.53 -21.30 8.15
C LEU A 10 -12.96 -22.14 6.92
N LYS A 11 -13.47 -23.35 7.15
CA LYS A 11 -13.97 -24.24 6.08
C LYS A 11 -15.21 -23.71 5.36
N GLN A 12 -15.97 -22.80 5.96
CA GLN A 12 -17.10 -22.15 5.29
C GLN A 12 -16.66 -21.14 4.22
N GLY A 13 -15.38 -20.74 4.23
CA GLY A 13 -14.78 -19.88 3.21
C GLY A 13 -13.99 -18.72 3.82
N VAL A 14 -13.06 -18.18 3.03
CA VAL A 14 -12.18 -17.09 3.47
C VAL A 14 -12.95 -15.82 3.82
N ASP A 15 -14.02 -15.49 3.11
CA ASP A 15 -14.85 -14.31 3.41
C ASP A 15 -15.56 -14.43 4.77
N VAL A 16 -16.09 -15.64 5.07
CA VAL A 16 -16.74 -15.94 6.35
C VAL A 16 -15.71 -15.88 7.48
N TRP A 17 -14.53 -16.45 7.26
CA TRP A 17 -13.42 -16.38 8.18
C TRP A 17 -12.98 -14.94 8.47
N ASN A 18 -12.76 -14.14 7.43
CA ASN A 18 -12.30 -12.76 7.55
C ASN A 18 -13.35 -11.89 8.27
N LYS A 19 -14.64 -12.06 7.96
CA LYS A 19 -15.71 -11.39 8.69
C LYS A 19 -15.77 -11.80 10.17
N TRP A 20 -15.64 -13.09 10.46
CA TRP A 20 -15.61 -13.58 11.83
C TRP A 20 -14.40 -13.03 12.62
N ARG A 21 -13.24 -12.93 11.96
CA ARG A 21 -12.03 -12.30 12.49
C ARG A 21 -12.24 -10.84 12.89
N GLU A 22 -12.99 -10.08 12.09
CA GLU A 22 -13.34 -8.69 12.37
C GLU A 22 -14.25 -8.56 13.60
N GLU A 23 -15.21 -9.46 13.74
CA GLU A 23 -16.20 -9.44 14.83
C GLU A 23 -15.64 -9.95 16.17
N LYS A 24 -14.63 -10.84 16.14
CA LYS A 24 -14.13 -11.58 17.32
C LYS A 24 -12.65 -11.31 17.66
N PHE A 25 -12.20 -10.06 17.59
CA PHE A 25 -10.80 -9.66 17.81
C PHE A 25 -10.19 -10.02 19.18
N GLN A 26 -11.00 -10.32 20.19
CA GLN A 26 -10.53 -10.73 21.54
C GLN A 26 -10.37 -12.25 21.69
N VAL A 27 -10.87 -13.03 20.72
CA VAL A 27 -10.80 -14.49 20.78
C VAL A 27 -9.42 -14.93 20.35
N LYS A 28 -8.74 -15.66 21.23
CA LYS A 28 -7.48 -16.33 20.87
C LYS A 28 -7.76 -17.39 19.79
N ILE A 29 -7.02 -17.31 18.70
CA ILE A 29 -7.17 -18.25 17.58
C ILE A 29 -6.07 -19.30 17.67
N ASP A 30 -6.48 -20.57 17.66
CA ASP A 30 -5.58 -21.71 17.78
C ASP A 30 -5.83 -22.71 16.65
N PHE A 31 -4.91 -22.73 15.69
CA PHE A 31 -4.82 -23.70 14.60
C PHE A 31 -3.58 -24.58 14.73
N LYS A 32 -3.09 -24.80 15.95
CA LYS A 32 -1.96 -25.68 16.20
C LYS A 32 -2.29 -27.09 15.69
N GLU A 33 -1.41 -27.64 14.86
CA GLU A 33 -1.54 -28.95 14.24
C GLU A 33 -2.77 -29.10 13.32
N ALA A 34 -3.40 -27.99 12.90
CA ALA A 34 -4.53 -28.02 11.97
C ALA A 34 -4.13 -28.67 10.64
N ASP A 35 -5.07 -29.43 10.06
CA ASP A 35 -4.92 -30.00 8.72
C ASP A 35 -5.60 -29.09 7.70
N LEU A 36 -4.77 -28.38 6.92
CA LEU A 36 -5.16 -27.38 5.93
C LEU A 36 -4.48 -27.69 4.57
N ARG A 37 -4.15 -28.96 4.33
CA ARG A 37 -3.48 -29.40 3.10
C ARG A 37 -4.34 -29.11 1.88
N GLY A 38 -3.76 -28.48 0.87
CA GLY A 38 -4.48 -28.13 -0.36
C GLY A 38 -5.62 -27.11 -0.20
N ALA A 39 -5.76 -26.47 0.97
CA ALA A 39 -6.83 -25.51 1.22
C ALA A 39 -6.68 -24.25 0.33
N ILE A 40 -7.80 -23.68 -0.09
CA ILE A 40 -7.85 -22.39 -0.79
C ILE A 40 -8.05 -21.30 0.26
N LEU A 41 -6.97 -20.57 0.56
CA LEU A 41 -6.84 -19.60 1.65
C LEU A 41 -6.33 -18.24 1.14
N ILE A 42 -6.65 -17.91 -0.11
CA ILE A 42 -6.26 -16.66 -0.78
C ILE A 42 -6.80 -15.47 0.01
N GLY A 43 -5.91 -14.56 0.45
CA GLY A 43 -6.30 -13.37 1.22
C GLY A 43 -6.82 -13.66 2.63
N ALA A 44 -6.64 -14.87 3.16
CA ALA A 44 -7.09 -15.21 4.50
C ALA A 44 -6.32 -14.42 5.57
N ASN A 45 -7.05 -13.89 6.55
CA ASN A 45 -6.47 -13.19 7.69
C ASN A 45 -6.04 -14.21 8.77
N PHE A 46 -4.77 -14.54 8.79
CA PHE A 46 -4.11 -15.35 9.80
C PHE A 46 -3.17 -14.54 10.71
N GLU A 47 -3.39 -13.23 10.81
CA GLU A 47 -2.57 -12.37 11.67
C GLU A 47 -2.58 -12.88 13.11
N GLY A 48 -1.40 -13.07 13.70
CA GLY A 48 -1.22 -13.53 15.09
C GLY A 48 -1.73 -14.94 15.39
N VAL A 49 -2.19 -15.71 14.39
CA VAL A 49 -2.74 -17.04 14.62
C VAL A 49 -1.66 -18.02 15.03
N ASP A 50 -1.99 -18.89 15.98
CA ASP A 50 -1.13 -20.02 16.31
C ASP A 50 -1.31 -21.16 15.29
N LEU A 51 -0.39 -21.26 14.34
CA LEU A 51 -0.33 -22.29 13.28
C LEU A 51 0.82 -23.28 13.52
N ARG A 52 1.29 -23.41 14.77
CA ARG A 52 2.42 -24.30 15.07
C ARG A 52 2.14 -25.72 14.61
N ARG A 53 3.08 -26.33 13.90
CA ARG A 53 2.95 -27.69 13.37
C ARG A 53 1.73 -27.92 12.46
N ALA A 54 1.10 -26.86 11.95
CA ALA A 54 0.00 -26.98 10.99
C ALA A 54 0.48 -27.64 9.69
N LYS A 55 -0.41 -28.41 9.05
CA LYS A 55 -0.15 -29.08 7.76
C LYS A 55 -0.79 -28.24 6.67
N LEU A 56 0.01 -27.44 5.99
CA LEU A 56 -0.41 -26.51 4.92
C LEU A 56 0.12 -26.94 3.54
N ASN A 57 0.76 -28.10 3.42
CA ASN A 57 1.40 -28.50 2.17
C ASN A 57 0.42 -28.47 0.97
N GLY A 58 0.82 -27.79 -0.10
CA GLY A 58 0.03 -27.56 -1.31
C GLY A 58 -1.14 -26.56 -1.18
N ALA A 59 -1.28 -25.86 -0.05
CA ALA A 59 -2.32 -24.82 0.10
C ALA A 59 -2.04 -23.58 -0.77
N ASP A 60 -3.12 -22.90 -1.18
CA ASP A 60 -3.07 -21.61 -1.87
C ASP A 60 -3.30 -20.48 -0.87
N LEU A 61 -2.24 -19.77 -0.52
CA LEU A 61 -2.16 -18.70 0.47
C LEU A 61 -1.77 -17.36 -0.18
N ARG A 62 -2.06 -17.18 -1.48
CA ARG A 62 -1.74 -15.93 -2.18
C ARG A 62 -2.38 -14.74 -1.48
N GLY A 63 -1.58 -13.70 -1.22
CA GLY A 63 -2.03 -12.50 -0.52
C GLY A 63 -2.52 -12.72 0.92
N ALA A 64 -2.30 -13.90 1.52
CA ALA A 64 -2.71 -14.15 2.90
C ALA A 64 -1.95 -13.23 3.88
N LEU A 65 -2.63 -12.83 4.95
CA LEU A 65 -2.06 -11.99 6.00
C LEU A 65 -1.60 -12.91 7.14
N LEU A 66 -0.29 -13.15 7.22
CA LEU A 66 0.37 -14.04 8.21
C LEU A 66 1.26 -13.25 9.18
N ASN A 67 1.03 -11.93 9.29
CA ASN A 67 1.77 -11.04 10.18
C ASN A 67 1.72 -11.56 11.63
N LYS A 68 2.89 -11.69 12.26
CA LYS A 68 3.07 -12.24 13.62
C LYS A 68 2.50 -13.65 13.84
N ALA A 69 2.08 -14.35 12.78
CA ALA A 69 1.58 -15.71 12.89
C ALA A 69 2.68 -16.63 13.45
N ASN A 70 2.29 -17.60 14.26
CA ASN A 70 3.22 -18.57 14.82
C ASN A 70 3.18 -19.85 13.99
N LEU A 71 4.05 -19.93 12.99
CA LEU A 71 4.19 -21.03 12.03
C LEU A 71 5.34 -21.98 12.38
N ARG A 72 5.80 -22.00 13.64
CA ARG A 72 6.94 -22.84 14.01
C ARG A 72 6.63 -24.30 13.73
N GLU A 73 7.58 -24.98 13.10
CA GLU A 73 7.47 -26.38 12.68
C GLU A 73 6.26 -26.67 11.74
N ALA A 74 5.65 -25.65 11.13
CA ALA A 74 4.58 -25.84 10.16
C ALA A 74 5.13 -26.44 8.85
N ASN A 75 4.31 -27.24 8.17
CA ASN A 75 4.63 -27.76 6.85
C ASN A 75 3.94 -26.92 5.77
N LEU A 76 4.71 -26.08 5.09
CA LEU A 76 4.32 -25.21 3.97
C LEU A 76 4.89 -25.71 2.62
N ASP A 77 5.25 -26.99 2.52
CA ASP A 77 5.85 -27.54 1.30
C ASP A 77 4.90 -27.37 0.09
N GLY A 78 5.44 -26.86 -1.02
CA GLY A 78 4.70 -26.65 -2.27
C GLY A 78 3.54 -25.65 -2.19
N THR A 79 3.48 -24.81 -1.15
CA THR A 79 2.44 -23.77 -1.03
C THR A 79 2.61 -22.64 -2.04
N ASP A 80 1.50 -22.01 -2.45
CA ASP A 80 1.52 -20.74 -3.18
C ASP A 80 1.35 -19.57 -2.21
N LEU A 81 2.42 -18.80 -1.99
CA LEU A 81 2.52 -17.71 -1.04
C LEU A 81 2.78 -16.36 -1.73
N ARG A 82 2.45 -16.24 -3.02
CA ARG A 82 2.70 -15.01 -3.77
C ARG A 82 1.99 -13.82 -3.13
N GLY A 83 2.75 -12.76 -2.85
CA GLY A 83 2.23 -11.54 -2.21
C GLY A 83 1.73 -11.71 -0.78
N ALA A 84 1.99 -12.85 -0.12
CA ALA A 84 1.63 -13.05 1.27
C ALA A 84 2.48 -12.17 2.21
N ASP A 85 1.90 -11.77 3.34
CA ASP A 85 2.53 -10.87 4.31
C ASP A 85 2.92 -11.65 5.58
N PHE A 86 4.21 -11.70 5.88
CA PHE A 86 4.85 -12.46 6.96
C PHE A 86 5.62 -11.54 7.92
N ILE A 87 5.25 -10.26 8.03
CA ILE A 87 5.96 -9.33 8.91
C ILE A 87 5.99 -9.91 10.33
N GLU A 88 7.20 -10.05 10.89
CA GLU A 88 7.44 -10.62 12.23
C GLU A 88 6.87 -12.03 12.46
N ALA A 89 6.51 -12.76 11.40
CA ALA A 89 6.01 -14.12 11.52
C ALA A 89 7.09 -15.07 12.07
N LYS A 90 6.67 -16.06 12.87
CA LYS A 90 7.57 -17.03 13.50
C LYS A 90 7.59 -18.31 12.67
N LEU A 91 8.55 -18.43 11.76
CA LEU A 91 8.74 -19.56 10.85
C LEU A 91 9.85 -20.51 11.31
N ASN A 92 10.27 -20.45 12.59
CA ASN A 92 11.37 -21.27 13.08
C ASN A 92 11.10 -22.76 12.84
N ALA A 93 12.05 -23.47 12.24
CA ALA A 93 11.92 -24.88 11.87
C ALA A 93 10.73 -25.24 10.95
N ALA A 94 10.11 -24.27 10.26
CA ALA A 94 9.07 -24.53 9.27
C ALA A 94 9.68 -25.14 7.99
N SER A 95 8.94 -26.03 7.33
CA SER A 95 9.31 -26.56 6.01
C SER A 95 8.62 -25.74 4.92
N LEU A 96 9.37 -25.13 4.02
CA LEU A 96 8.90 -24.32 2.89
C LEU A 96 9.44 -24.87 1.56
N ARG A 97 9.65 -26.18 1.47
CA ARG A 97 10.30 -26.80 0.30
C ARG A 97 9.44 -26.59 -0.94
N GLY A 98 10.01 -26.05 -2.00
CA GLY A 98 9.29 -25.79 -3.24
C GLY A 98 8.17 -24.73 -3.14
N ALA A 99 8.06 -23.99 -2.03
CA ALA A 99 7.04 -22.96 -1.86
C ALA A 99 7.26 -21.77 -2.81
N ASN A 100 6.18 -21.12 -3.25
CA ASN A 100 6.24 -19.95 -4.13
C ASN A 100 6.03 -18.65 -3.33
N LEU A 101 7.13 -17.99 -2.95
CA LEU A 101 7.16 -16.75 -2.16
C LEU A 101 7.36 -15.50 -3.03
N LYS A 102 7.12 -15.56 -4.35
CA LYS A 102 7.35 -14.40 -5.23
C LYS A 102 6.53 -13.18 -4.77
N GLY A 103 7.21 -12.07 -4.50
CA GLY A 103 6.61 -10.84 -4.00
C GLY A 103 6.09 -10.90 -2.55
N ALA A 104 6.39 -11.97 -1.79
CA ALA A 104 6.00 -12.08 -0.39
C ALA A 104 6.82 -11.13 0.50
N ASN A 105 6.21 -10.63 1.57
CA ASN A 105 6.88 -9.75 2.51
C ASN A 105 7.29 -10.53 3.77
N LEU A 106 8.56 -10.84 3.94
CA LEU A 106 9.13 -11.53 5.11
C LEU A 106 9.94 -10.59 6.01
N HIS A 107 9.66 -9.28 5.97
CA HIS A 107 10.36 -8.30 6.78
C HIS A 107 10.32 -8.67 8.27
N ARG A 108 11.49 -8.75 8.91
CA ARG A 108 11.65 -9.17 10.32
C ARG A 108 11.07 -10.55 10.68
N ALA A 109 10.81 -11.42 9.70
CA ALA A 109 10.37 -12.78 9.95
C ALA A 109 11.49 -13.61 10.63
N TYR A 110 11.10 -14.54 11.50
CA TYR A 110 12.02 -15.43 12.21
C TYR A 110 12.13 -16.77 11.48
N LEU A 111 13.16 -16.93 10.66
CA LEU A 111 13.36 -18.08 9.76
C LEU A 111 14.38 -19.10 10.29
N LYS A 112 14.91 -18.92 11.50
CA LYS A 112 15.92 -19.83 12.09
C LYS A 112 15.49 -21.30 12.01
N GLY A 113 16.30 -22.10 11.30
CA GLY A 113 16.08 -23.54 11.10
C GLY A 113 15.00 -23.91 10.08
N SER A 114 14.40 -22.96 9.39
CA SER A 114 13.44 -23.24 8.31
C SER A 114 14.12 -23.86 7.08
N ASP A 115 13.40 -24.71 6.35
CA ASP A 115 13.87 -25.33 5.12
C ASP A 115 13.26 -24.65 3.89
N LEU A 116 14.04 -23.82 3.22
CA LEU A 116 13.65 -23.09 2.01
C LEU A 116 14.09 -23.80 0.71
N SER A 117 14.44 -25.08 0.76
CA SER A 117 14.98 -25.80 -0.39
C SER A 117 14.02 -25.77 -1.59
N GLY A 118 14.47 -25.18 -2.70
CA GLY A 118 13.66 -25.06 -3.92
C GLY A 118 12.54 -24.00 -3.86
N ALA A 119 12.48 -23.18 -2.81
CA ALA A 119 11.52 -22.08 -2.73
C ALA A 119 11.82 -20.98 -3.77
N LYS A 120 10.77 -20.38 -4.33
CA LYS A 120 10.86 -19.26 -5.29
C LYS A 120 10.74 -17.93 -4.55
N LEU A 121 11.80 -17.12 -4.54
CA LEU A 121 11.92 -15.91 -3.71
C LEU A 121 11.99 -14.61 -4.54
N GLU A 122 11.65 -14.64 -5.82
CA GLU A 122 11.78 -13.47 -6.70
C GLU A 122 10.95 -12.29 -6.16
N GLY A 123 11.59 -11.16 -5.87
CA GLY A 123 10.91 -9.97 -5.33
C GLY A 123 10.37 -10.12 -3.90
N ALA A 124 10.75 -11.18 -3.17
CA ALA A 124 10.41 -11.31 -1.75
C ALA A 124 11.24 -10.33 -0.90
N ASP A 125 10.64 -9.69 0.11
CA ASP A 125 11.36 -8.82 1.05
C ASP A 125 11.83 -9.61 2.27
N LEU A 126 13.13 -9.89 2.36
CA LEU A 126 13.75 -10.60 3.49
C LEU A 126 14.51 -9.67 4.45
N ARG A 127 14.37 -8.34 4.32
CA ARG A 127 15.15 -7.40 5.13
C ARG A 127 14.89 -7.62 6.62
N PHE A 128 15.98 -7.62 7.40
CA PHE A 128 15.97 -7.85 8.85
C PHE A 128 15.36 -9.18 9.30
N SER A 129 15.15 -10.15 8.38
CA SER A 129 14.75 -11.49 8.76
C SER A 129 15.88 -12.22 9.49
N ASP A 130 15.55 -12.96 10.54
CA ASP A 130 16.53 -13.78 11.26
C ASP A 130 16.66 -15.14 10.57
N VAL A 131 17.65 -15.19 9.67
CA VAL A 131 18.07 -16.40 8.94
C VAL A 131 19.27 -17.09 9.58
N SER A 132 19.71 -16.65 10.77
CA SER A 132 20.96 -17.14 11.38
C SER A 132 20.89 -18.64 11.66
N ALA A 133 21.89 -19.37 11.14
CA ALA A 133 22.10 -20.78 11.44
C ALA A 133 23.13 -20.88 12.56
N GLU A 134 22.68 -20.90 13.82
CA GLU A 134 23.57 -21.32 14.91
C GLU A 134 22.84 -22.06 16.03
N TYR A 135 23.51 -23.13 16.47
CA TYR A 135 23.08 -24.19 17.36
C TYR A 135 22.31 -23.70 18.60
N PRO A 136 21.32 -24.46 19.11
CA PRO A 136 20.56 -24.05 20.27
C PRO A 136 21.49 -23.87 21.46
N ASN A 137 21.57 -22.63 21.95
CA ASN A 137 22.20 -22.30 23.21
C ASN A 137 21.48 -23.10 24.30
N ARG A 138 22.20 -24.05 24.87
CA ARG A 138 21.73 -25.05 25.82
C ARG A 138 21.60 -24.40 27.19
N SER A 139 20.56 -23.59 27.41
CA SER A 139 20.35 -22.91 28.69
C SER A 139 18.90 -22.69 29.11
N LEU A 140 17.89 -23.11 28.34
CA LEU A 140 16.47 -22.86 28.69
C LEU A 140 15.52 -24.06 28.61
N TYR A 141 16.05 -25.28 28.52
CA TYR A 141 15.25 -26.50 28.66
C TYR A 141 15.97 -27.46 29.60
N SER A 142 15.58 -27.45 30.88
CA SER A 142 16.04 -28.42 31.88
C SER A 142 15.37 -29.79 31.77
N ASP A 143 14.42 -30.00 30.86
CA ASP A 143 13.60 -31.22 30.90
C ASP A 143 13.26 -31.73 29.49
N VAL A 144 14.18 -32.46 28.86
CA VAL A 144 13.84 -33.43 27.79
C VAL A 144 14.72 -34.69 27.93
N PRO A 145 14.13 -35.90 27.96
CA PRO A 145 14.87 -37.16 28.15
C PRO A 145 15.89 -37.46 27.05
N ARG A 146 17.00 -38.09 27.46
CA ARG A 146 18.06 -38.63 26.61
C ARG A 146 17.56 -39.87 25.86
N GLU A 147 17.05 -39.72 24.64
CA GLU A 147 17.00 -40.81 23.66
C GLU A 147 16.62 -40.29 22.26
N TYR A 148 17.52 -39.56 21.62
CA TYR A 148 17.60 -39.51 20.16
C TYR A 148 19.09 -39.43 19.80
N SER A 149 19.60 -40.56 19.36
CA SER A 149 20.99 -40.82 18.99
C SER A 149 21.43 -39.95 17.81
N LEU A 150 22.61 -39.35 17.98
CA LEU A 150 23.40 -38.65 16.98
C LEU A 150 23.79 -39.62 15.86
N GLN A 151 23.05 -39.65 14.74
CA GLN A 151 23.60 -40.23 13.50
C GLN A 151 23.01 -39.73 12.17
N ASN A 152 22.01 -38.83 12.17
CA ASN A 152 21.47 -38.25 10.92
C ASN A 152 21.35 -36.72 11.02
N SER A 153 22.47 -36.01 10.86
CA SER A 153 22.49 -34.54 10.71
C SER A 153 22.45 -34.14 9.23
N PRO A 154 21.42 -33.44 8.72
CA PRO A 154 21.45 -32.85 7.40
C PRO A 154 22.07 -31.44 7.47
N VAL A 155 23.37 -31.36 7.77
CA VAL A 155 24.18 -30.15 7.54
C VAL A 155 25.11 -30.42 6.36
N ARG A 156 24.53 -30.61 5.18
CA ARG A 156 25.23 -30.58 3.89
C ARG A 156 24.21 -30.21 2.81
N ASN A 157 24.07 -28.92 2.55
CA ASN A 157 23.86 -28.32 1.21
C ASN A 157 23.40 -26.87 1.36
N ILE A 158 24.33 -25.99 1.73
CA ILE A 158 24.28 -24.60 1.22
C ILE A 158 24.85 -24.71 -0.20
N PRO A 159 24.08 -24.43 -1.27
CA PRO A 159 24.59 -24.46 -2.63
C PRO A 159 25.83 -23.57 -2.74
N SER A 160 26.87 -24.03 -3.43
CA SER A 160 28.16 -23.33 -3.59
C SER A 160 28.02 -21.88 -4.10
N ARG A 161 26.92 -21.54 -4.78
CA ARG A 161 26.56 -20.16 -5.17
C ARG A 161 26.33 -19.20 -3.98
N LEU A 162 25.76 -19.67 -2.87
CA LEU A 162 25.48 -18.84 -1.68
C LEU A 162 26.72 -18.58 -0.84
N ARG A 163 27.69 -19.51 -0.82
CA ARG A 163 29.00 -19.27 -0.21
C ARG A 163 29.78 -18.18 -0.94
N GLY A 164 29.76 -18.19 -2.28
CA GLY A 164 30.39 -17.13 -3.10
C GLY A 164 29.75 -15.76 -2.87
N GLN A 165 28.41 -15.69 -2.86
CA GLN A 165 27.66 -14.45 -2.63
C GLN A 165 27.86 -13.87 -1.22
N LEU A 166 28.02 -14.72 -0.19
CA LEU A 166 28.25 -14.25 1.19
C LEU A 166 29.71 -13.81 1.44
N SER A 167 30.69 -14.42 0.76
CA SER A 167 32.09 -13.96 0.83
C SER A 167 32.35 -12.67 0.04
N GLU A 168 31.68 -12.48 -1.10
CA GLU A 168 31.73 -11.21 -1.86
C GLU A 168 31.09 -10.03 -1.10
N LEU A 169 30.11 -10.29 -0.22
CA LEU A 169 29.44 -9.27 0.60
C LEU A 169 30.29 -8.71 1.76
N VAL A 170 31.40 -9.35 2.13
CA VAL A 170 32.23 -8.95 3.29
C VAL A 170 33.53 -8.24 2.87
N GLU A 171 34.07 -8.54 1.69
CA GLU A 171 35.38 -8.01 1.26
C GLU A 171 35.32 -6.74 0.40
N ASP A 172 34.18 -6.43 -0.26
CA ASP A 172 34.10 -5.30 -1.19
C ASP A 172 33.33 -4.10 -0.62
N ARG A 173 33.81 -3.54 0.51
CA ARG A 173 33.22 -2.33 1.14
C ARG A 173 33.23 -1.07 0.25
N ASN A 174 33.88 -1.10 -0.91
CA ASN A 174 34.05 0.05 -1.81
C ASN A 174 33.43 -0.12 -3.21
N LYS A 175 32.59 -1.14 -3.44
CA LYS A 175 31.80 -1.30 -4.69
C LYS A 175 30.33 -1.62 -4.41
N PHE A 176 29.66 -0.75 -3.67
CA PHE A 176 28.19 -0.76 -3.67
C PHE A 176 27.68 -0.01 -4.90
N GLU A 177 27.32 -0.74 -5.95
CA GLU A 177 26.13 -0.33 -6.69
C GLU A 177 24.97 -0.46 -5.71
N ILE A 178 24.50 0.70 -5.26
CA ILE A 178 23.30 0.89 -4.47
C ILE A 178 22.23 -0.03 -5.04
N ILE A 179 21.72 -0.98 -4.23
CA ILE A 179 20.46 -1.68 -4.52
C ILE A 179 19.47 -0.58 -4.86
N LYS A 180 19.09 -0.44 -6.14
CA LYS A 180 18.07 0.53 -6.53
C LYS A 180 16.80 0.12 -5.79
N LEU A 181 16.51 0.83 -4.71
CA LEU A 181 15.15 1.04 -4.20
C LEU A 181 14.22 1.14 -5.42
N PRO A 182 12.98 0.61 -5.39
CA PRO A 182 12.11 0.76 -6.54
C PRO A 182 12.08 2.25 -6.87
N GLN A 183 12.61 2.61 -8.05
CA GLN A 183 13.04 3.98 -8.29
C GLN A 183 11.76 4.81 -8.31
N SER A 184 11.51 5.54 -7.23
CA SER A 184 10.46 6.53 -7.22
C SER A 184 10.90 7.63 -8.17
N GLU A 185 10.13 7.82 -9.22
CA GLU A 185 10.41 8.76 -10.30
C GLU A 185 9.51 9.98 -10.14
N ASP A 186 9.98 11.12 -10.62
CA ASP A 186 9.19 12.34 -10.69
C ASP A 186 8.26 12.25 -11.91
N VAL A 187 7.00 11.90 -11.64
CA VAL A 187 5.95 11.65 -12.62
C VAL A 187 5.14 12.92 -12.86
N LEU A 188 4.87 13.23 -14.12
CA LEU A 188 3.99 14.31 -14.57
C LEU A 188 2.66 13.74 -15.05
N PHE A 189 1.63 14.55 -14.91
CA PHE A 189 0.33 14.33 -15.51
C PHE A 189 0.09 15.37 -16.60
N THR A 190 -0.33 14.93 -17.78
CA THR A 190 -0.65 15.83 -18.90
C THR A 190 -2.05 15.51 -19.42
N ALA A 191 -2.85 16.54 -19.65
CA ALA A 191 -4.16 16.42 -20.29
C ALA A 191 -4.14 17.16 -21.63
N ILE A 192 -4.63 16.50 -22.67
CA ILE A 192 -4.79 17.06 -24.02
C ILE A 192 -6.24 16.90 -24.43
N TYR A 193 -6.89 18.02 -24.75
CA TYR A 193 -8.32 18.08 -24.98
C TYR A 193 -8.68 19.18 -25.99
N PRO A 194 -9.86 19.09 -26.65
CA PRO A 194 -10.29 20.12 -27.58
C PRO A 194 -10.64 21.42 -26.85
N ARG A 195 -10.03 22.53 -27.25
CA ARG A 195 -10.33 23.84 -26.66
C ARG A 195 -11.78 24.26 -26.91
N GLU A 196 -12.28 23.96 -28.10
CA GLU A 196 -13.61 24.34 -28.59
C GLU A 196 -14.39 23.09 -28.97
N ASN A 197 -15.66 23.06 -28.56
CA ASN A 197 -16.52 21.89 -28.67
C ASN A 197 -17.92 22.29 -29.10
N LYS A 198 -18.63 21.32 -29.68
CA LYS A 198 -20.08 21.39 -29.87
C LYS A 198 -20.73 20.59 -28.76
N VAL A 199 -21.91 21.03 -28.33
CA VAL A 199 -22.80 20.21 -27.50
C VAL A 199 -23.33 19.04 -28.32
N GLU A 200 -23.73 17.97 -27.65
CA GLU A 200 -24.28 16.77 -28.28
C GLU A 200 -23.34 16.11 -29.31
N GLU A 201 -22.04 16.14 -29.06
CA GLU A 201 -21.04 15.45 -29.87
C GLU A 201 -20.04 14.72 -28.97
N TRP A 202 -19.66 13.49 -29.37
CA TRP A 202 -18.63 12.75 -28.66
C TRP A 202 -17.24 13.27 -29.00
N ARG A 203 -16.49 13.64 -27.98
CA ARG A 203 -15.13 14.17 -28.07
C ARG A 203 -14.15 13.34 -27.25
N THR A 204 -12.85 13.58 -27.45
CA THR A 204 -11.77 12.83 -26.80
C THR A 204 -11.00 13.74 -25.84
N LEU A 205 -10.78 13.25 -24.63
CA LEU A 205 -9.82 13.77 -23.66
C LEU A 205 -8.72 12.70 -23.49
N LEU A 206 -7.48 13.05 -23.83
CA LEU A 206 -6.33 12.20 -23.58
C LEU A 206 -5.66 12.63 -22.30
N VAL A 207 -5.38 11.68 -21.43
CA VAL A 207 -4.65 11.90 -20.18
C VAL A 207 -3.42 11.02 -20.17
N TYR A 208 -2.27 11.62 -19.87
CA TYR A 208 -0.99 10.93 -19.82
C TYR A 208 -0.43 10.98 -18.41
N VAL A 209 0.16 9.86 -18.01
CA VAL A 209 1.05 9.75 -16.84
C VAL A 209 2.43 9.47 -17.39
N HIS A 210 3.42 10.34 -17.16
CA HIS A 210 4.71 10.21 -17.85
C HIS A 210 5.89 10.84 -17.12
N LEU A 211 7.10 10.47 -17.53
CA LEU A 211 8.32 11.18 -17.11
C LEU A 211 8.52 12.47 -17.91
N ALA A 212 9.17 13.47 -17.32
CA ALA A 212 9.55 14.70 -18.02
C ALA A 212 10.42 14.43 -19.27
N THR A 213 11.24 13.38 -19.21
CA THR A 213 12.16 12.98 -20.30
C THR A 213 11.45 12.49 -21.56
N VAL A 214 10.19 12.04 -21.48
CA VAL A 214 9.42 11.50 -22.62
C VAL A 214 8.28 12.43 -23.06
N LEU A 215 8.28 13.70 -22.64
CA LEU A 215 7.23 14.66 -23.00
C LEU A 215 7.10 14.82 -24.53
N GLN A 216 8.19 14.73 -25.28
CA GLN A 216 8.14 14.80 -26.74
C GLN A 216 7.43 13.58 -27.34
N ASP A 217 7.66 12.39 -26.80
CA ASP A 217 6.99 11.16 -27.23
C ASP A 217 5.48 11.21 -26.94
N VAL A 218 5.11 11.75 -25.77
CA VAL A 218 3.70 12.00 -25.39
C VAL A 218 3.02 12.92 -26.41
N ARG A 219 3.67 14.03 -26.77
CA ARG A 219 3.13 14.97 -27.77
C ARG A 219 3.03 14.35 -29.17
N GLN A 220 4.01 13.54 -29.56
CA GLN A 220 3.96 12.80 -30.84
C GLN A 220 2.84 11.77 -30.86
N ASP A 221 2.61 11.06 -29.74
CA ASP A 221 1.51 10.11 -29.63
C ASP A 221 0.15 10.83 -29.71
N ALA A 222 0.00 11.96 -29.01
CA ALA A 222 -1.21 12.78 -29.07
C ALA A 222 -1.52 13.31 -30.47
N GLN A 223 -0.49 13.63 -31.27
CA GLN A 223 -0.67 14.07 -32.67
C GLN A 223 -1.35 13.01 -33.54
N ARG A 224 -1.25 11.71 -33.19
CA ARG A 224 -1.96 10.63 -33.90
C ARG A 224 -3.48 10.73 -33.77
N PHE A 225 -3.97 11.50 -32.80
CA PHE A 225 -5.39 11.71 -32.50
C PHE A 225 -5.87 13.12 -32.83
N LYS A 226 -5.08 13.92 -33.56
CA LYS A 226 -5.41 15.31 -33.91
C LYS A 226 -6.80 15.46 -34.56
N ASP A 227 -7.24 14.47 -35.34
CA ASP A 227 -8.53 14.50 -36.02
C ASP A 227 -9.71 14.30 -35.05
N GLN A 228 -9.44 13.70 -33.88
CA GLN A 228 -10.42 13.52 -32.81
C GLN A 228 -10.43 14.68 -31.81
N ILE A 229 -9.39 15.52 -31.82
CA ILE A 229 -9.13 16.60 -30.86
C ILE A 229 -8.88 17.90 -31.64
N PRO A 230 -9.93 18.56 -32.15
CA PRO A 230 -9.77 19.83 -32.86
C PRO A 230 -9.20 20.88 -31.92
N MET A 231 -8.24 21.67 -32.41
CA MET A 231 -7.58 22.75 -31.65
C MET A 231 -7.15 22.29 -30.24
N PRO A 232 -6.20 21.33 -30.16
CA PRO A 232 -5.83 20.72 -28.89
C PRO A 232 -5.23 21.77 -27.95
N LYS A 233 -5.71 21.78 -26.70
CA LYS A 233 -5.09 22.46 -25.57
C LYS A 233 -4.40 21.44 -24.67
N GLU A 234 -3.20 21.77 -24.21
CA GLU A 234 -2.39 20.95 -23.31
C GLU A 234 -2.29 21.63 -21.93
N VAL A 235 -2.45 20.85 -20.87
CA VAL A 235 -2.20 21.28 -19.49
C VAL A 235 -1.34 20.22 -18.81
N ILE A 236 -0.28 20.64 -18.11
CA ILE A 236 0.71 19.76 -17.48
C ILE A 236 0.79 20.08 -15.99
N SER A 237 0.86 19.06 -15.14
CA SER A 237 0.98 19.22 -13.69
C SER A 237 2.41 19.54 -13.26
N SER A 238 2.60 19.85 -11.98
CA SER A 238 3.91 19.65 -11.34
C SER A 238 4.23 18.15 -11.19
N THR A 239 5.49 17.82 -10.91
CA THR A 239 5.90 16.44 -10.70
C THR A 239 5.42 15.89 -9.36
N THR A 240 5.04 14.62 -9.35
CA THR A 240 4.74 13.84 -8.15
C THR A 240 5.62 12.58 -8.13
N ARG A 241 6.21 12.29 -6.97
CA ARG A 241 7.11 11.15 -6.82
C ARG A 241 6.29 9.85 -6.71
N ILE A 242 6.45 8.93 -7.66
CA ILE A 242 5.69 7.68 -7.71
C ILE A 242 6.61 6.50 -7.99
N THR A 243 6.39 5.41 -7.26
CA THR A 243 7.17 4.17 -7.38
C THR A 243 6.64 3.28 -8.51
N ARG A 244 7.54 2.66 -9.29
CA ARG A 244 7.13 1.69 -10.33
C ARG A 244 6.32 0.53 -9.74
N GLY A 245 5.30 0.10 -10.48
CA GLY A 245 4.33 -0.91 -10.07
C GLY A 245 3.06 -0.37 -9.44
N THR A 246 3.03 0.92 -9.08
CA THR A 246 1.88 1.60 -8.46
C THR A 246 0.71 1.76 -9.43
N GLU A 247 -0.50 1.46 -8.96
CA GLU A 247 -1.73 1.76 -9.68
C GLU A 247 -2.15 3.22 -9.43
N ILE A 248 -2.47 3.92 -10.51
CA ILE A 248 -2.91 5.31 -10.52
C ILE A 248 -4.30 5.36 -11.14
N THR A 249 -5.28 5.81 -10.36
CA THR A 249 -6.67 5.99 -10.80
C THR A 249 -6.85 7.42 -11.29
N ILE A 250 -7.37 7.58 -12.50
CA ILE A 250 -7.58 8.85 -13.18
C ILE A 250 -9.08 9.08 -13.30
N ILE A 251 -9.58 10.18 -12.75
CA ILE A 251 -11.02 10.50 -12.70
C ILE A 251 -11.24 11.93 -13.21
N PRO A 252 -11.73 12.12 -14.45
CA PRO A 252 -12.19 13.41 -14.92
C PRO A 252 -13.57 13.76 -14.34
N SER A 253 -13.80 15.04 -14.07
CA SER A 253 -15.08 15.57 -13.60
C SER A 253 -15.32 16.97 -14.15
N CYS A 254 -16.55 17.24 -14.61
CA CYS A 254 -16.99 18.55 -15.07
C CYS A 254 -18.51 18.55 -15.11
N ASP A 255 -19.14 19.56 -14.52
CA ASP A 255 -20.59 19.71 -14.60
C ASP A 255 -21.01 19.89 -16.06
N GLY A 256 -22.09 19.20 -16.46
CA GLY A 256 -22.59 19.19 -17.84
C GLY A 256 -21.83 18.27 -18.81
N LEU A 257 -20.73 17.62 -18.39
CA LEU A 257 -20.04 16.60 -19.18
C LEU A 257 -20.25 15.19 -18.61
N VAL A 258 -20.42 14.22 -19.50
CA VAL A 258 -20.45 12.79 -19.17
C VAL A 258 -19.21 12.13 -19.77
N PHE A 259 -18.39 11.51 -18.93
CA PHE A 259 -17.19 10.78 -19.34
C PHE A 259 -17.47 9.28 -19.45
N ASN A 260 -16.87 8.64 -20.47
CA ASN A 260 -16.94 7.21 -20.70
C ASN A 260 -15.55 6.67 -21.16
N PRO A 261 -14.90 5.80 -20.36
CA PRO A 261 -15.30 5.44 -18.98
C PRO A 261 -15.26 6.67 -18.05
N ASP A 262 -15.90 6.61 -16.89
CA ASP A 262 -15.84 7.67 -15.87
C ASP A 262 -14.52 7.67 -15.08
N ARG A 263 -13.76 6.57 -15.14
CA ARG A 263 -12.43 6.41 -14.57
C ARG A 263 -11.56 5.42 -15.35
N ILE A 264 -10.25 5.59 -15.29
CA ILE A 264 -9.26 4.63 -15.81
C ILE A 264 -8.19 4.39 -14.75
N VAL A 265 -7.74 3.14 -14.60
CA VAL A 265 -6.60 2.78 -13.75
C VAL A 265 -5.43 2.39 -14.64
N VAL A 266 -4.27 3.04 -14.44
CA VAL A 266 -3.02 2.69 -15.11
C VAL A 266 -2.03 2.15 -14.08
N ARG A 267 -1.26 1.12 -14.45
CA ARG A 267 -0.19 0.60 -13.61
C ARG A 267 1.14 1.18 -14.07
N TRP A 268 1.81 1.97 -13.22
CA TRP A 268 3.04 2.70 -13.53
C TRP A 268 4.23 1.75 -13.77
N MET A 269 4.36 1.24 -15.00
CA MET A 269 5.40 0.28 -15.39
C MET A 269 6.36 0.81 -16.46
N GLU A 270 5.84 1.57 -17.41
CA GLU A 270 6.56 2.19 -18.54
C GLU A 270 6.80 3.70 -18.36
N ASN A 271 7.64 4.31 -19.21
CA ASN A 271 8.00 5.73 -19.11
C ASN A 271 6.83 6.69 -19.36
N TYR A 272 5.78 6.24 -20.04
CA TYR A 272 4.48 6.91 -20.10
C TYR A 272 3.34 5.92 -20.26
N HIS A 273 2.15 6.31 -19.81
CA HIS A 273 0.88 5.62 -20.02
C HIS A 273 -0.14 6.63 -20.54
N ARG A 274 -1.06 6.18 -21.40
CA ARG A 274 -2.17 6.98 -21.91
C ARG A 274 -3.50 6.40 -21.43
N ALA A 275 -4.39 7.28 -21.00
CA ALA A 275 -5.77 7.00 -20.62
C ALA A 275 -6.71 7.80 -21.53
N ASP A 276 -7.54 7.09 -22.28
CA ASP A 276 -8.41 7.65 -23.32
C ASP A 276 -9.83 7.80 -22.77
N PHE A 277 -10.29 9.03 -22.60
CA PHE A 277 -11.65 9.34 -22.17
C PHE A 277 -12.46 9.86 -23.35
N ARG A 278 -13.61 9.22 -23.63
CA ARG A 278 -14.63 9.84 -24.47
C ARG A 278 -15.54 10.67 -23.57
N PHE A 279 -15.94 11.85 -24.04
CA PHE A 279 -16.91 12.66 -23.30
C PHE A 279 -18.00 13.21 -24.20
N TRP A 280 -19.16 13.43 -23.59
CA TRP A 280 -20.35 14.01 -24.22
C TRP A 280 -20.78 15.23 -23.42
N ALA A 281 -21.11 16.32 -24.11
CA ALA A 281 -21.58 17.55 -23.49
C ALA A 281 -23.09 17.73 -23.65
N ASP A 282 -23.76 18.04 -22.55
CA ASP A 282 -25.18 18.34 -22.53
C ASP A 282 -25.50 19.70 -23.19
N LYS A 283 -26.74 19.87 -23.71
CA LYS A 283 -27.20 21.13 -24.32
C LYS A 283 -27.10 22.34 -23.38
N SER A 284 -27.18 22.12 -22.07
CA SER A 284 -27.05 23.16 -21.06
C SER A 284 -25.72 23.92 -21.12
N LEU A 285 -24.68 23.33 -21.71
CA LEU A 285 -23.39 23.99 -21.91
C LEU A 285 -23.31 24.84 -23.19
N ALA A 286 -24.39 24.95 -23.97
CA ALA A 286 -24.39 25.78 -25.17
C ALA A 286 -24.11 27.25 -24.81
N THR A 287 -23.10 27.86 -25.45
CA THR A 287 -22.53 29.20 -25.20
C THR A 287 -21.80 29.38 -23.88
N ASP A 288 -21.46 28.30 -23.18
CA ASP A 288 -20.81 28.36 -21.87
C ASP A 288 -19.36 27.85 -21.89
N VAL A 289 -18.67 28.11 -20.78
CA VAL A 289 -17.33 27.58 -20.49
C VAL A 289 -17.46 26.48 -19.45
N ALA A 290 -17.27 25.24 -19.87
CA ALA A 290 -17.22 24.11 -18.96
C ALA A 290 -15.85 24.09 -18.25
N LYS A 291 -15.85 24.29 -16.94
CA LYS A 291 -14.66 24.21 -16.09
C LYS A 291 -14.66 22.89 -15.34
N GLY A 292 -13.67 22.06 -15.64
CA GLY A 292 -13.55 20.74 -15.05
C GLY A 292 -12.18 20.51 -14.45
N GLN A 293 -12.03 19.31 -13.91
CA GLN A 293 -10.77 18.86 -13.33
C GLN A 293 -10.56 17.37 -13.56
N ILE A 294 -9.30 16.95 -13.50
CA ILE A 294 -8.88 15.56 -13.57
C ILE A 294 -8.09 15.28 -12.31
N ASN A 295 -8.63 14.38 -11.48
CA ASN A 295 -8.00 13.96 -10.24
C ASN A 295 -7.25 12.66 -10.46
N PHE A 296 -6.04 12.60 -9.93
CA PHE A 296 -5.17 11.44 -9.97
C PHE A 296 -5.06 10.90 -8.56
N TYR A 297 -5.30 9.61 -8.37
CA TYR A 297 -5.27 8.95 -7.08
C TYR A 297 -4.32 7.77 -7.07
N VAL A 298 -3.62 7.58 -5.95
CA VAL A 298 -2.99 6.32 -5.60
C VAL A 298 -3.75 5.77 -4.40
N GLY A 299 -4.50 4.70 -4.61
CA GLY A 299 -5.50 4.25 -3.64
C GLY A 299 -6.45 5.41 -3.29
N PRO A 300 -6.61 5.75 -1.99
CA PRO A 300 -7.47 6.84 -1.55
C PRO A 300 -6.77 8.23 -1.56
N ILE A 301 -5.46 8.31 -1.82
CA ILE A 301 -4.71 9.57 -1.75
C ILE A 301 -4.74 10.26 -3.10
N MET A 302 -5.17 11.53 -3.14
CA MET A 302 -5.06 12.37 -4.33
C MET A 302 -3.59 12.81 -4.50
N VAL A 303 -3.02 12.52 -5.66
CA VAL A 303 -1.59 12.73 -5.98
C VAL A 303 -1.37 13.78 -7.04
N GLY A 304 -2.44 14.26 -7.67
CA GLY A 304 -2.42 15.30 -8.68
C GLY A 304 -3.82 15.77 -9.01
N ASN A 305 -3.91 17.02 -9.47
CA ASN A 305 -5.11 17.63 -10.00
C ASN A 305 -4.72 18.47 -11.23
N LEU A 306 -5.43 18.27 -12.33
CA LEU A 306 -5.34 19.13 -13.51
C LEU A 306 -6.67 19.83 -13.69
N LYS A 307 -6.66 21.16 -13.75
CA LYS A 307 -7.85 21.94 -14.12
C LYS A 307 -7.87 22.15 -15.62
N PHE A 308 -9.04 22.07 -16.21
CA PHE A 308 -9.25 22.39 -17.62
C PHE A 308 -10.47 23.29 -17.80
N ALA A 309 -10.49 23.99 -18.92
CA ALA A 309 -11.63 24.78 -19.37
C ALA A 309 -11.85 24.53 -20.86
N MET A 310 -13.09 24.23 -21.24
CA MET A 310 -13.53 23.98 -22.60
C MET A 310 -14.62 24.98 -22.98
N LEU A 311 -14.51 25.54 -24.19
CA LEU A 311 -15.50 26.45 -24.75
C LEU A 311 -16.52 25.66 -25.56
N PHE A 312 -17.79 26.01 -25.40
CA PHE A 312 -18.88 25.43 -26.16
C PHE A 312 -19.65 26.55 -26.90
N ASN A 313 -19.02 27.23 -27.88
CA ASN A 313 -19.60 27.93 -29.07
C ASN A 313 -18.63 28.92 -29.76
N GLU A 314 -19.07 29.45 -30.93
CA GLU A 314 -18.30 30.19 -31.97
C GLU A 314 -17.33 31.29 -31.50
N PRO A 315 -16.25 31.53 -32.26
CA PRO A 315 -15.00 32.06 -31.75
C PRO A 315 -15.08 33.58 -31.59
N ASP A 316 -15.26 34.05 -30.36
CA ASP A 316 -14.66 35.32 -29.99
C ASP A 316 -14.41 35.49 -28.49
N SER A 317 -13.12 35.67 -28.19
CA SER A 317 -12.56 36.32 -27.00
C SER A 317 -12.92 35.74 -25.61
N GLN A 318 -11.92 35.17 -24.94
CA GLN A 318 -11.14 35.90 -23.95
C GLN A 318 -10.01 35.03 -23.41
N THR A 319 -8.86 35.66 -23.23
CA THR A 319 -7.62 35.07 -22.75
C THR A 319 -7.75 34.77 -21.27
N PHE A 320 -7.89 33.49 -20.91
CA PHE A 320 -7.90 33.06 -19.51
C PHE A 320 -6.46 33.00 -18.98
N ARG A 321 -6.23 33.63 -17.83
CA ARG A 321 -4.99 33.51 -17.05
C ARG A 321 -5.02 32.19 -16.28
N GLU A 322 -3.95 31.42 -16.45
CA GLU A 322 -3.72 30.15 -15.77
C GLU A 322 -3.25 30.44 -14.34
N ASP A 323 -4.12 30.19 -13.36
CA ASP A 323 -3.70 30.21 -11.96
C ASP A 323 -2.80 28.99 -11.69
N GLU A 324 -1.66 29.27 -11.07
CA GLU A 324 -0.57 28.34 -10.79
C GLU A 324 -1.04 27.03 -10.15
N ILE A 325 -0.58 25.92 -10.72
CA ILE A 325 -0.88 24.56 -10.28
C ILE A 325 -0.04 24.25 -9.03
N HIS A 326 -0.67 24.32 -7.86
CA HIS A 326 -0.09 23.79 -6.62
C HIS A 326 -0.38 22.28 -6.52
N ALA A 327 0.57 21.43 -6.93
CA ALA A 327 0.62 20.09 -6.35
C ALA A 327 1.06 20.22 -4.88
N VAL A 328 0.30 19.61 -3.97
CA VAL A 328 0.72 19.51 -2.58
C VAL A 328 1.95 18.61 -2.54
N MET A 329 3.08 19.20 -2.16
CA MET A 329 4.33 18.49 -2.04
C MET A 329 4.26 17.45 -0.92
N TYR A 330 4.86 16.32 -1.25
CA TYR A 330 5.24 15.31 -0.29
C TYR A 330 6.72 15.05 -0.55
N ARG A 331 7.59 15.74 0.19
CA ARG A 331 9.00 15.34 0.23
C ARG A 331 9.08 14.00 0.96
N GLN A 332 10.27 13.40 1.00
CA GLN A 332 10.56 12.27 1.91
C GLN A 332 10.28 12.71 3.35
N GLU A 333 9.04 12.55 3.76
CA GLU A 333 8.50 13.02 5.02
C GLU A 333 8.13 11.79 5.83
N ASP A 334 8.58 11.79 7.07
CA ASP A 334 8.25 10.78 8.04
C ASP A 334 6.82 11.05 8.55
N ILE A 335 5.85 10.18 8.22
CA ILE A 335 4.44 10.37 8.58
C ILE A 335 4.08 9.57 9.83
N PHE A 336 3.70 10.25 10.91
CA PHE A 336 3.04 9.63 12.06
C PHE A 336 1.52 9.61 11.85
N VAL A 337 0.88 8.43 11.92
CA VAL A 337 -0.54 8.24 11.60
C VAL A 337 -1.41 8.02 12.84
N SER A 338 -2.19 9.02 13.26
CA SER A 338 -3.15 8.87 14.36
C SER A 338 -4.53 8.45 13.86
N TYR A 339 -5.03 7.29 14.32
CA TYR A 339 -6.34 6.75 13.94
C TYR A 339 -6.90 5.78 15.00
N SER A 340 -8.19 5.47 14.92
CA SER A 340 -8.82 4.37 15.67
C SER A 340 -8.66 3.04 14.94
N HIS A 341 -8.36 1.95 15.63
CA HIS A 341 -8.23 0.62 14.99
C HIS A 341 -9.47 0.14 14.25
N LYS A 342 -10.65 0.68 14.58
CA LYS A 342 -11.89 0.42 13.84
C LYS A 342 -11.91 1.04 12.44
N ASP A 343 -10.96 1.92 12.15
CA ASP A 343 -10.76 2.61 10.88
C ASP A 343 -9.55 2.04 10.11
N SER A 344 -9.07 0.85 10.47
CA SER A 344 -7.86 0.25 9.89
C SER A 344 -7.91 0.07 8.38
N ALA A 345 -9.09 -0.19 7.80
CA ALA A 345 -9.25 -0.41 6.37
C ALA A 345 -8.83 0.82 5.53
N ILE A 346 -9.34 2.01 5.86
CA ILE A 346 -8.94 3.27 5.19
C ILE A 346 -7.49 3.61 5.49
N VAL A 347 -7.03 3.36 6.71
CA VAL A 347 -5.65 3.67 7.08
C VAL A 347 -4.65 2.76 6.36
N LEU A 348 -4.97 1.48 6.16
CA LEU A 348 -4.15 0.56 5.39
C LEU A 348 -4.14 0.91 3.90
N ALA A 349 -5.28 1.32 3.34
CA ALA A 349 -5.37 1.82 1.97
C ALA A 349 -4.50 3.07 1.79
N CYS A 350 -4.56 4.04 2.70
CA CYS A 350 -3.70 5.21 2.71
C CYS A 350 -2.22 4.85 2.96
N LYS A 351 -1.91 3.90 3.86
CA LYS A 351 -0.53 3.46 4.14
C LYS A 351 0.13 2.91 2.87
N LYS A 352 -0.57 2.05 2.14
CA LYS A 352 -0.08 1.51 0.85
C LYS A 352 0.15 2.65 -0.15
N ALA A 353 -0.75 3.63 -0.19
CA ALA A 353 -0.58 4.80 -1.04
C ALA A 353 0.61 5.68 -0.64
N TYR A 354 0.79 5.99 0.64
CA TYR A 354 1.96 6.71 1.14
C TYR A 354 3.27 5.97 0.82
N GLN A 355 3.31 4.65 1.01
CA GLN A 355 4.50 3.87 0.65
C GLN A 355 4.78 3.92 -0.86
N ALA A 356 3.75 3.82 -1.69
CA ALA A 356 3.87 3.97 -3.14
C ALA A 356 4.39 5.35 -3.58
N LEU A 357 4.06 6.38 -2.82
CA LEU A 357 4.52 7.76 -3.01
C LEU A 357 5.92 8.02 -2.42
N GLY A 358 6.56 6.99 -1.85
CA GLY A 358 7.93 7.08 -1.33
C GLY A 358 8.04 7.70 0.06
N PHE A 359 6.94 7.80 0.80
CA PHE A 359 6.97 8.22 2.20
C PHE A 359 7.33 7.08 3.13
N ASN A 360 7.99 7.44 4.21
CA ASN A 360 8.20 6.56 5.35
C ASN A 360 7.08 6.80 6.36
N VAL A 361 6.16 5.84 6.48
CA VAL A 361 5.08 5.92 7.46
C VAL A 361 5.62 5.38 8.79
N LEU A 362 5.95 6.29 9.72
CA LEU A 362 6.59 5.99 10.99
C LEU A 362 5.75 5.10 11.91
N ILE A 363 4.43 5.18 11.80
CA ILE A 363 3.58 4.27 12.55
C ILE A 363 3.31 3.03 11.71
N ASP A 364 3.87 1.93 12.18
CA ASP A 364 3.27 0.65 11.85
C ASP A 364 1.90 0.58 12.55
N ILE A 365 0.86 0.36 11.76
CA ILE A 365 -0.53 0.11 12.19
C ILE A 365 -0.57 -0.89 13.37
N GLU A 366 0.48 -1.71 13.53
CA GLU A 366 0.53 -2.88 14.40
C GLU A 366 1.66 -2.92 15.45
N THR A 367 2.71 -2.08 15.45
CA THR A 367 3.85 -2.24 16.41
C THR A 367 3.72 -1.52 17.75
N LEU A 368 2.95 -0.43 17.85
CA LEU A 368 2.93 0.42 19.06
C LEU A 368 1.67 0.38 19.91
N ARG A 369 0.69 -0.48 19.58
CA ARG A 369 -0.58 -0.53 20.33
C ARG A 369 -1.02 -1.93 20.75
N SER A 370 -0.07 -2.84 20.94
CA SER A 370 -0.32 -4.04 21.73
C SER A 370 -0.42 -3.69 23.23
N GLY A 371 -1.49 -2.99 23.60
CA GLY A 371 -2.06 -3.07 24.94
C GLY A 371 -1.34 -2.40 26.11
N GLN A 372 -0.41 -1.46 25.95
CA GLN A 372 0.09 -0.67 27.09
C GLN A 372 0.26 0.83 26.78
N LEU A 373 -0.06 1.62 27.82
CA LEU A 373 0.23 3.02 28.14
C LEU A 373 0.97 3.88 27.09
N TRP A 374 0.52 5.13 26.93
CA TRP A 374 1.34 6.24 26.43
C TRP A 374 2.79 6.10 26.92
N ASN A 375 3.74 5.85 26.02
CA ASN A 375 5.15 5.71 26.33
C ASN A 375 5.96 6.88 25.74
N GLU A 376 7.15 7.13 26.30
CA GLU A 376 8.05 8.19 25.81
C GLU A 376 8.45 7.95 24.35
N GLU A 377 8.54 6.70 23.90
CA GLU A 377 8.86 6.35 22.51
C GLU A 377 7.79 6.85 21.51
N LEU A 378 6.49 6.71 21.81
CA LEU A 378 5.41 7.21 20.95
C LEU A 378 5.44 8.74 20.85
N ALA A 379 5.71 9.42 21.97
CA ALA A 379 5.91 10.86 22.00
C ALA A 379 7.12 11.26 21.14
N HIS A 380 8.25 10.57 21.30
CA HIS A 380 9.45 10.77 20.49
C HIS A 380 9.20 10.55 19.00
N MET A 381 8.36 9.57 18.62
CA MET A 381 8.00 9.35 17.23
C MET A 381 7.12 10.46 16.66
N ILE A 382 6.17 10.99 17.43
CA ILE A 382 5.40 12.18 17.03
C ILE A 382 6.34 13.38 16.85
N ASP A 383 7.29 13.55 17.76
CA ASP A 383 8.22 14.67 17.76
C ASP A 383 9.22 14.59 16.59
N ASN A 384 9.63 13.37 16.20
CA ASN A 384 10.53 13.13 15.07
C ASN A 384 9.81 13.09 13.71
N ALA A 385 8.49 12.91 13.69
CA ALA A 385 7.72 12.91 12.44
C ALA A 385 7.79 14.27 11.73
N THR A 386 7.72 14.27 10.42
CA THR A 386 7.53 15.51 9.64
C THR A 386 6.05 15.85 9.49
N ILE A 387 5.18 14.85 9.40
CA ILE A 387 3.72 15.00 9.36
C ILE A 387 3.08 14.19 10.49
N PHE A 388 2.08 14.78 11.14
CA PHE A 388 1.08 14.09 11.95
C PHE A 388 -0.22 13.97 11.15
N GLN A 389 -0.43 12.80 10.55
CA GLN A 389 -1.59 12.46 9.75
C GLN A 389 -2.73 11.97 10.65
N LEU A 390 -3.77 12.77 10.83
CA LEU A 390 -4.92 12.46 11.68
C LEU A 390 -6.08 11.92 10.84
N PHE A 391 -6.45 10.66 11.03
CA PHE A 391 -7.68 10.08 10.46
C PHE A 391 -8.84 10.32 11.40
N TRP A 392 -9.89 10.97 10.90
CA TRP A 392 -11.01 11.44 11.71
C TRP A 392 -12.34 10.79 11.32
N SER A 393 -13.00 10.24 12.33
CA SER A 393 -14.25 9.50 12.25
C SER A 393 -14.98 9.53 13.58
N GLU A 394 -16.20 8.99 13.65
CA GLU A 394 -16.88 8.72 14.93
C GLU A 394 -16.06 7.81 15.86
N ASN A 395 -15.28 6.88 15.30
CA ASN A 395 -14.45 5.97 16.09
C ASN A 395 -13.23 6.71 16.68
N SER A 396 -12.55 7.51 15.85
CA SER A 396 -11.36 8.27 16.25
C SER A 396 -11.71 9.39 17.24
N LYS A 397 -12.90 10.01 17.11
CA LYS A 397 -13.44 10.96 18.09
C LYS A 397 -13.64 10.34 19.48
N LYS A 398 -14.09 9.08 19.56
CA LYS A 398 -14.32 8.36 20.83
C LYS A 398 -13.04 7.73 21.40
N SER A 399 -11.97 7.67 20.62
CA SER A 399 -10.71 7.04 21.04
C SER A 399 -9.91 7.93 21.99
N LYS A 400 -9.70 7.43 23.23
CA LYS A 400 -8.83 8.10 24.21
C LYS A 400 -7.37 8.21 23.73
N TYR A 401 -6.92 7.26 22.91
CA TYR A 401 -5.54 7.22 22.39
C TYR A 401 -5.33 8.27 21.31
N CYS A 402 -6.23 8.34 20.32
CA CYS A 402 -6.20 9.41 19.31
C CYS A 402 -6.22 10.78 20.00
N LYS A 403 -7.06 10.92 21.05
CA LYS A 403 -7.11 12.15 21.87
C LYS A 403 -5.78 12.51 22.51
N GLN A 404 -5.02 11.55 23.03
CA GLN A 404 -3.70 11.82 23.60
C GLN A 404 -2.69 12.23 22.52
N GLU A 405 -2.67 11.51 21.40
CA GLU A 405 -1.74 11.74 20.30
C GLU A 405 -1.94 13.11 19.65
N TRP A 406 -3.18 13.47 19.26
CA TRP A 406 -3.40 14.78 18.65
C TRP A 406 -3.21 15.91 19.67
N LYS A 407 -3.47 15.70 20.96
CA LYS A 407 -3.14 16.69 22.00
C LYS A 407 -1.64 16.90 22.16
N HIS A 408 -0.84 15.85 22.05
CA HIS A 408 0.62 15.97 22.07
C HIS A 408 1.13 16.66 20.81
N ALA A 409 0.64 16.25 19.64
CA ALA A 409 1.00 16.89 18.36
C ALA A 409 0.68 18.39 18.35
N LEU A 410 -0.41 18.83 18.99
CA LEU A 410 -0.76 20.24 19.12
C LEU A 410 0.30 21.07 19.87
N LYS A 411 1.07 20.47 20.78
CA LYS A 411 2.13 21.17 21.53
C LYS A 411 3.25 21.68 20.61
N ARG A 412 3.50 20.98 19.50
CA ARG A 412 4.55 21.33 18.54
C ARG A 412 4.26 22.63 17.78
N ASN A 413 2.98 23.05 17.73
CA ASN A 413 2.50 24.31 17.15
C ASN A 413 3.17 24.71 15.82
N THR A 414 3.48 23.72 14.98
CA THR A 414 4.15 23.91 13.69
C THR A 414 3.09 23.90 12.59
N GLN A 415 3.09 24.92 11.73
CA GLN A 415 2.13 25.01 10.62
C GLN A 415 2.31 23.85 9.65
N GLY A 416 1.21 23.22 9.22
CA GLY A 416 1.23 22.09 8.28
C GLY A 416 1.66 20.74 8.87
N PHE A 417 2.03 20.69 10.16
CA PHE A 417 2.40 19.45 10.85
C PHE A 417 1.20 18.51 11.01
N ILE A 418 0.08 19.00 11.55
CA ILE A 418 -1.16 18.21 11.69
C ILE A 418 -1.96 18.31 10.40
N ARG A 419 -2.21 17.17 9.76
CA ARG A 419 -3.02 17.03 8.54
C ARG A 419 -4.22 16.13 8.83
N PRO A 420 -5.43 16.66 9.02
CA PRO A 420 -6.63 15.86 9.26
C PRO A 420 -7.29 15.39 7.96
N LEU A 421 -7.67 14.11 7.90
CA LEU A 421 -8.49 13.50 6.85
C LEU A 421 -9.78 12.94 7.43
N TYR A 422 -10.85 12.92 6.65
CA TYR A 422 -12.11 12.24 6.99
C TYR A 422 -12.75 11.62 5.74
N TRP A 423 -13.57 10.59 5.93
CA TRP A 423 -14.23 9.88 4.82
C TRP A 423 -15.73 9.65 5.06
N GLN A 424 -16.23 9.92 6.27
CA GLN A 424 -17.65 9.79 6.61
C GLN A 424 -18.38 11.12 6.30
N LYS A 425 -19.48 11.04 5.53
CA LYS A 425 -20.38 12.18 5.24
C LYS A 425 -21.68 12.06 6.05
N PRO A 426 -22.13 13.12 6.75
CA PRO A 426 -21.42 14.38 6.99
C PRO A 426 -20.22 14.18 7.93
N ILE A 427 -19.26 15.12 7.90
CA ILE A 427 -18.09 15.06 8.79
C ILE A 427 -18.51 14.98 10.27
N THR A 428 -17.90 14.06 11.00
CA THR A 428 -17.97 14.05 12.46
C THR A 428 -17.38 15.34 13.03
N LYS A 429 -18.21 16.17 13.66
CA LYS A 429 -17.79 17.48 14.19
C LYS A 429 -16.54 17.35 15.11
N PRO A 430 -15.41 17.99 14.77
CA PRO A 430 -14.18 17.92 15.56
C PRO A 430 -14.29 18.76 16.85
N PRO A 431 -13.48 18.45 17.88
CA PRO A 431 -13.39 19.26 19.09
C PRO A 431 -12.82 20.65 18.79
N ARG A 432 -13.08 21.62 19.68
CA ARG A 432 -12.70 23.04 19.49
C ARG A 432 -11.20 23.22 19.26
N GLU A 433 -10.37 22.39 19.89
CA GLU A 433 -8.91 22.43 19.73
C GLU A 433 -8.45 22.11 18.30
N LEU A 434 -9.25 21.34 17.55
CA LEU A 434 -8.98 20.95 16.17
C LEU A 434 -9.75 21.79 15.14
N SER A 435 -10.66 22.67 15.56
CA SER A 435 -11.54 23.40 14.64
C SER A 435 -10.81 24.39 13.73
N LYS A 436 -9.56 24.74 14.05
CA LYS A 436 -8.70 25.61 13.23
C LYS A 436 -8.04 24.90 12.05
N TYR A 437 -8.07 23.56 12.01
CA TYR A 437 -7.47 22.79 10.93
C TYR A 437 -8.51 22.50 9.84
N HIS A 438 -8.06 22.52 8.60
CA HIS A 438 -8.86 22.07 7.46
C HIS A 438 -8.87 20.54 7.44
N PHE A 439 -10.05 19.93 7.46
CA PHE A 439 -10.23 18.48 7.32
C PHE A 439 -10.49 18.19 5.84
N GLU A 440 -9.59 17.44 5.22
CA GLU A 440 -9.71 17.08 3.81
C GLU A 440 -10.51 15.77 3.66
N TYR A 441 -11.43 15.77 2.70
CA TYR A 441 -12.27 14.61 2.43
C TYR A 441 -11.51 13.60 1.58
N VAL A 442 -11.59 12.35 1.97
CA VAL A 442 -11.04 11.21 1.25
C VAL A 442 -12.18 10.31 0.83
N GLU A 443 -12.22 10.00 -0.46
CA GLU A 443 -13.12 8.98 -0.98
C GLU A 443 -12.49 7.60 -0.71
N PHE A 444 -13.20 6.78 0.06
CA PHE A 444 -12.76 5.48 0.55
C PHE A 444 -13.72 4.38 0.14
#